data_AF-A0AB39KNI4-F1
#
_entry.id   AF-A0AB39KNI4-F1
#
_cell.length_a   1.000
_cell.length_b   1.000
_cell.length_c   1.000
_cell.angle_alpha   90.00
_cell.angle_beta   90.00
_cell.angle_gamma   90.00
#
_symmetry.space_group_name_H-M   'P 1'
#
loop_
_entity.id
_entity.type
_entity.pdbx_description
1 polymer ?
#
loop_
_entity_poly.entity_id
_entity_poly.type
_entity_poly.pdbx_seq_one_letter_code
_entity_poly.pdbx_strand_id
1 'polypeptide(L)'
;MSRLSMAFFTVGALCGLIGMGWGVYMGASHDHSTFPAHAHLNLLGWVSLFLMGGFYAFLGDRAPAKLGWANFILSAVGAITMAPALALLLKGNPGMEPAVGVTSLIAFAGMITFVVAVLGAWRKTA
;
A
#
# COMPACT_ATOMS: atom_id res chain seq x y z
N MET A 1 4.96 -4.94 20.34
CA MET A 1 5.00 -4.77 18.87
C MET A 1 5.77 -3.52 18.53
N SER A 2 6.54 -3.50 17.45
CA SER A 2 7.36 -2.33 17.08
C SER A 2 6.48 -1.16 16.61
N ARG A 3 6.97 0.08 16.77
CA ARG A 3 6.29 1.29 16.25
C ARG A 3 6.06 1.21 14.73
N LEU A 4 6.97 0.57 14.02
CA LEU A 4 6.90 0.36 12.58
C LEU A 4 5.67 -0.49 12.21
N SER A 5 5.49 -1.66 12.85
CA SER A 5 4.34 -2.53 12.59
C SER A 5 3.02 -1.83 12.88
N MET A 6 2.94 -1.04 13.95
CA MET A 6 1.76 -0.25 14.27
C MET A 6 1.47 0.83 13.21
N ALA A 7 2.50 1.43 12.62
CA ALA A 7 2.32 2.39 11.52
C ALA A 7 1.69 1.71 10.29
N PHE A 8 2.20 0.54 9.90
CA PHE A 8 1.61 -0.28 8.83
C PHE A 8 0.15 -0.64 9.09
N PHE A 9 -0.17 -1.13 10.29
CA PHE A 9 -1.54 -1.51 10.63
C PHE A 9 -2.49 -0.32 10.70
N THR A 10 -2.04 0.81 11.25
CA THR A 10 -2.86 2.02 11.31
C THR A 10 -3.22 2.52 9.92
N VAL A 11 -2.21 2.70 9.06
CA VAL A 11 -2.45 3.19 7.69
C VAL A 11 -3.24 2.17 6.88
N GLY A 12 -2.91 0.88 7.02
CA GLY A 12 -3.67 -0.20 6.41
C GLY A 12 -5.15 -0.09 6.76
N ALA A 13 -5.48 -0.03 8.05
CA ALA A 13 -6.87 0.00 8.53
C ALA A 13 -7.65 1.19 8.00
N LEU A 14 -7.00 2.35 7.90
CA LEU A 14 -7.60 3.53 7.28
C LEU A 14 -7.85 3.30 5.78
N CYS A 15 -6.88 2.76 5.03
CA CYS A 15 -7.06 2.41 3.63
C CYS A 15 -8.19 1.39 3.42
N GLY A 16 -8.28 0.37 4.27
CA GLY A 16 -9.34 -0.65 4.22
C GLY A 16 -10.72 -0.06 4.51
N LEU A 17 -10.83 0.82 5.50
CA LEU A 17 -12.09 1.52 5.80
C LEU A 17 -12.53 2.40 4.63
N ILE A 18 -11.61 3.20 4.07
CA ILE A 18 -11.89 4.05 2.91
C ILE A 18 -12.25 3.21 1.68
N GLY A 19 -11.52 2.12 1.45
CA GLY A 19 -11.78 1.19 0.36
C GLY A 19 -13.15 0.54 0.47
N MET A 20 -13.54 0.03 1.65
CA MET A 20 -14.90 -0.49 1.88
C MET A 20 -15.96 0.58 1.63
N GLY A 21 -15.78 1.81 2.13
CA GLY A 21 -16.69 2.92 1.87
C GLY A 21 -16.86 3.22 0.38
N TRP A 22 -15.75 3.20 -0.38
CA TRP A 22 -15.78 3.35 -1.83
C TRP A 22 -16.53 2.19 -2.51
N GLY A 23 -16.32 0.94 -2.06
CA GLY A 23 -17.03 -0.23 -2.58
C GLY A 23 -18.55 -0.11 -2.38
N VAL A 24 -18.97 0.31 -1.19
CA VAL A 24 -20.39 0.58 -0.89
C VAL A 24 -20.95 1.67 -1.80
N TYR A 25 -20.21 2.77 -2.00
CA TYR A 25 -20.60 3.84 -2.91
C TYR A 25 -20.81 3.33 -4.35
N MET A 26 -19.87 2.55 -4.89
CA MET A 26 -20.01 2.00 -6.25
C MET A 26 -21.21 1.06 -6.37
N GLY A 27 -21.42 0.21 -5.36
CA GLY A 27 -22.57 -0.69 -5.33
C GLY A 27 -23.91 0.06 -5.29
N ALA A 28 -23.99 1.15 -4.52
CA ALA A 28 -25.20 1.96 -4.41
C ALA A 28 -25.47 2.81 -5.66
N SER A 29 -24.42 3.30 -6.33
CA SER A 29 -24.56 4.12 -7.54
C SER A 29 -24.69 3.32 -8.83
N HIS A 30 -24.43 2.00 -8.79
CA HIS A 30 -24.23 1.13 -9.96
C HIS A 30 -23.11 1.59 -10.92
N ASP A 31 -22.27 2.53 -10.51
CA ASP A 31 -21.14 3.02 -11.28
C ASP A 31 -19.84 2.32 -10.83
N HIS A 32 -19.40 1.36 -11.64
CA HIS A 32 -18.17 0.60 -11.43
C HIS A 32 -16.98 1.13 -12.24
N SER A 33 -17.06 2.34 -12.81
CA SER A 33 -15.97 2.96 -13.59
C SER A 33 -14.63 3.02 -12.84
N THR A 34 -14.69 3.18 -11.52
CA THR A 34 -13.51 3.29 -10.64
C THR A 34 -13.15 1.99 -9.91
N PHE A 35 -13.72 0.86 -10.33
CA PHE A 35 -13.44 -0.46 -9.74
C PHE A 35 -11.94 -0.78 -9.62
N PRO A 36 -11.09 -0.54 -10.64
CA PRO A 36 -9.65 -0.77 -10.52
C PRO A 36 -9.01 0.07 -9.40
N ALA A 37 -9.39 1.34 -9.25
CA ALA A 37 -8.83 2.21 -8.22
C ALA A 37 -9.20 1.75 -6.80
N HIS A 38 -10.46 1.37 -6.59
CA HIS A 38 -10.91 0.75 -5.35
C HIS A 38 -10.13 -0.53 -5.02
N ALA A 39 -9.98 -1.42 -6.00
CA ALA A 39 -9.28 -2.69 -5.82
C ALA A 39 -7.82 -2.48 -5.43
N HIS A 40 -7.13 -1.52 -6.06
CA HIS A 40 -5.75 -1.18 -5.70
C HIS A 40 -5.64 -0.60 -4.29
N LEU A 41 -6.58 0.25 -3.85
CA LEU A 41 -6.56 0.77 -2.48
C LEU A 41 -6.71 -0.36 -1.45
N ASN A 42 -7.58 -1.34 -1.70
CA ASN A 42 -7.75 -2.47 -0.79
C ASN A 42 -6.59 -3.48 -0.85
N LEU A 43 -6.05 -3.78 -2.02
CA LEU A 43 -4.96 -4.76 -2.15
C LEU A 43 -3.60 -4.17 -1.75
N LEU A 44 -3.21 -3.01 -2.30
CA LEU A 44 -1.93 -2.37 -1.97
C LEU A 44 -2.01 -1.62 -0.65
N GLY A 45 -3.08 -0.87 -0.41
CA GLY A 45 -3.22 -0.02 0.76
C GLY A 45 -3.63 -0.78 2.03
N TRP A 46 -4.50 -1.78 1.95
CA TRP A 46 -4.93 -2.56 3.12
C TRP A 46 -4.17 -3.88 3.26
N VAL A 47 -4.40 -4.84 2.34
CA VAL A 47 -3.88 -6.21 2.48
C VAL A 47 -2.35 -6.23 2.53
N SER A 48 -1.69 -5.57 1.58
CA SER A 48 -0.22 -5.58 1.50
C SER A 48 0.40 -4.91 2.72
N LEU A 49 -0.11 -3.74 3.15
CA LEU A 49 0.41 -3.08 4.36
C LEU A 49 0.22 -3.94 5.61
N PHE A 50 -0.90 -4.65 5.75
CA PHE A 50 -1.11 -5.59 6.86
C PHE A 50 -0.10 -6.74 6.86
N LEU A 51 0.11 -7.36 5.70
CA LEU A 51 1.08 -8.46 5.57
C LEU A 51 2.50 -7.98 5.88
N MET A 52 2.90 -6.82 5.37
CA MET A 52 4.22 -6.23 5.65
C MET A 52 4.37 -5.83 7.14
N GLY A 53 3.34 -5.22 7.73
CA GLY A 53 3.30 -4.87 9.15
C GLY A 53 3.43 -6.10 10.06
N GLY A 54 2.74 -7.18 9.70
CA GLY A 54 2.83 -8.49 10.35
C GLY A 54 4.21 -9.11 10.23
N PHE A 55 4.82 -9.04 9.05
CA PHE A 55 6.20 -9.48 8.83
C PHE A 55 7.20 -8.76 9.75
N TYR A 56 7.12 -7.42 9.83
CA TYR A 56 7.97 -6.66 10.75
C TYR A 56 7.64 -6.90 12.23
N ALA A 57 6.39 -7.25 12.55
CA ALA A 57 6.01 -7.59 13.92
C ALA A 57 6.64 -8.92 14.33
N PHE A 58 6.64 -9.90 13.42
CA PHE A 58 7.25 -11.21 13.60
C PHE A 58 8.77 -11.13 13.76
N LEU A 59 9.44 -10.28 12.99
CA LEU A 59 10.89 -10.07 13.12
C LEU A 59 11.32 -9.45 14.47
N GLY A 60 10.43 -8.70 15.13
CA GLY A 60 10.74 -8.02 16.38
C GLY A 60 12.00 -7.15 16.28
N ASP A 61 12.91 -7.31 17.24
CA ASP A 61 14.16 -6.53 17.33
C ASP A 61 15.16 -6.85 16.21
N ARG A 62 14.94 -7.94 15.45
CA ARG A 62 15.81 -8.31 14.32
C ARG A 62 15.49 -7.52 13.05
N ALA A 63 14.36 -6.83 13.03
CA ALA A 63 13.91 -6.05 11.88
C ALA A 63 14.87 -4.90 11.57
N PRO A 64 15.32 -4.73 10.31
CA PRO A 64 16.16 -3.61 9.92
C PRO A 64 15.35 -2.31 9.95
N ALA A 65 15.45 -1.54 11.03
CA ALA A 65 14.59 -0.37 11.29
C ALA A 65 14.56 0.65 10.13
N LYS A 66 15.73 1.02 9.59
CA LYS A 66 15.82 2.01 8.49
C LYS A 66 15.14 1.52 7.21
N LEU A 67 15.41 0.28 6.81
CA LEU A 67 14.80 -0.33 5.63
C LEU A 67 13.29 -0.56 5.81
N GLY A 68 12.88 -0.93 7.02
CA GLY A 68 11.47 -1.10 7.36
C GLY A 68 10.67 0.20 7.25
N TRP A 69 11.21 1.31 7.77
CA TRP A 69 10.58 2.63 7.60
C TRP A 69 10.59 3.11 6.14
N ALA A 70 11.65 2.84 5.38
CA ALA A 70 11.68 3.14 3.95
C ALA A 70 10.58 2.37 3.19
N ASN A 71 10.43 1.07 3.47
CA ASN A 71 9.34 0.26 2.93
C ASN A 71 7.98 0.82 3.32
N PHE A 72 7.77 1.15 4.59
CA PHE A 72 6.51 1.74 5.05
C PHE A 72 6.17 3.00 4.27
N ILE A 73 7.09 3.96 4.18
CA ILE A 73 6.84 5.24 3.52
C ILE A 73 6.53 5.02 2.03
N LEU A 74 7.35 4.24 1.33
CA LEU A 74 7.16 3.99 -0.11
C LEU A 74 5.84 3.25 -0.38
N SER A 75 5.56 2.18 0.36
CA SER A 75 4.35 1.38 0.17
C SER A 75 3.08 2.16 0.54
N ALA A 76 3.10 2.91 1.65
CA ALA A 76 1.96 3.73 2.08
C ALA A 76 1.71 4.90 1.12
N VAL A 77 2.74 5.69 0.79
CA VAL A 77 2.61 6.82 -0.14
C VAL A 77 2.18 6.33 -1.51
N GLY A 78 2.81 5.26 -2.04
CA GLY A 78 2.45 4.66 -3.31
C GLY A 78 0.98 4.25 -3.36
N ALA A 79 0.50 3.50 -2.36
CA ALA A 79 -0.90 3.07 -2.33
C ALA A 79 -1.89 4.24 -2.18
N ILE A 80 -1.63 5.17 -1.25
CA ILE A 80 -2.54 6.29 -0.94
C ILE A 80 -2.65 7.26 -2.11
N THR A 81 -1.55 7.50 -2.84
CA THR A 81 -1.54 8.45 -3.96
C THR A 81 -1.98 7.80 -5.28
N MET A 82 -1.72 6.51 -5.48
CA MET A 82 -2.09 5.81 -6.71
C MET A 82 -3.59 5.66 -6.86
N ALA A 83 -4.32 5.33 -5.79
CA ALA A 83 -5.77 5.14 -5.84
C ALA A 83 -6.54 6.39 -6.34
N PRO A 84 -6.37 7.60 -5.79
CA PRO A 84 -7.06 8.79 -6.29
C PRO A 84 -6.56 9.21 -7.68
N ALA A 85 -5.26 9.07 -7.98
CA ALA A 85 -4.73 9.37 -9.31
C ALA A 85 -5.38 8.50 -10.39
N LEU A 86 -5.46 7.19 -10.14
CA LEU A 86 -6.08 6.24 -11.05
C LEU A 86 -7.59 6.48 -11.18
N ALA A 87 -8.28 6.81 -10.09
CA ALA A 87 -9.71 7.12 -10.19
C ALA A 87 -10.01 8.37 -11.02
N LEU A 88 -9.19 9.41 -10.91
CA LEU A 88 -9.33 10.60 -11.74
C LEU A 88 -9.05 10.28 -13.21
N LEU A 89 -8.03 9.47 -13.50
CA LEU A 89 -7.76 8.99 -14.85
C LEU A 89 -8.96 8.24 -15.43
N LEU A 90 -9.51 7.29 -14.68
CA LEU A 90 -10.66 6.47 -15.09
C LEU A 90 -11.95 7.28 -15.26
N LYS A 91 -12.07 8.43 -14.57
CA LYS A 91 -13.18 9.39 -14.75
C LYS A 91 -13.00 10.32 -15.95
N GLY A 92 -12.02 10.06 -16.83
CA GLY A 92 -11.83 10.79 -18.08
C GLY A 92 -10.86 11.97 -17.98
N ASN A 93 -9.96 11.99 -16.99
CA ASN A 93 -8.89 12.98 -16.91
C ASN A 93 -7.54 12.40 -17.40
N PRO A 94 -7.22 12.45 -18.71
CA PRO A 94 -5.98 11.90 -19.25
C PRO A 94 -4.72 12.60 -18.71
N GLY A 95 -4.83 13.84 -18.21
CA GLY A 95 -3.72 14.55 -17.57
C GLY A 95 -3.18 13.86 -16.31
N MET A 96 -3.89 12.86 -15.77
CA MET A 96 -3.45 12.07 -14.62
C MET A 96 -2.54 10.90 -14.98
N GLU A 97 -2.34 10.56 -16.25
CA GLU A 97 -1.43 9.47 -16.67
C GLU A 97 -0.03 9.57 -16.04
N PRO A 98 0.65 10.74 -16.03
CA PRO A 98 1.97 10.85 -15.41
C PRO A 98 1.93 10.60 -13.90
N ALA A 99 0.87 11.05 -13.22
CA ALA A 99 0.70 10.84 -11.79
C ALA A 99 0.50 9.34 -11.48
N VAL A 100 -0.30 8.62 -12.28
CA VAL A 100 -0.45 7.17 -12.16
C VAL A 100 0.90 6.47 -12.37
N GLY A 101 1.67 6.87 -13.38
CA GLY A 101 3.00 6.32 -13.64
C GLY A 101 3.96 6.51 -12.45
N VAL A 102 4.08 7.75 -11.93
CA VAL A 102 4.97 8.06 -10.80
C VAL A 102 4.57 7.31 -9.54
N THR A 103 3.29 7.31 -9.20
CA THR A 103 2.80 6.63 -7.99
C THR A 103 2.91 5.11 -8.07
N SER A 104 2.76 4.54 -9.27
CA SER A 104 3.04 3.11 -9.53
C SER A 104 4.50 2.77 -9.30
N LEU A 105 5.44 3.61 -9.75
CA LEU A 105 6.87 3.41 -9.50
C LEU A 105 7.23 3.51 -8.02
N ILE A 106 6.57 4.41 -7.27
CA ILE A 106 6.75 4.51 -5.82
C ILE A 106 6.26 3.23 -5.13
N ALA A 107 5.07 2.73 -5.48
CA ALA A 107 4.55 1.48 -4.94
C ALA A 107 5.46 0.28 -5.29
N PHE A 108 5.98 0.24 -6.53
CA PHE A 108 6.92 -0.77 -6.97
C PHE A 108 8.24 -0.73 -6.18
N ALA A 109 8.78 0.46 -5.94
CA ALA A 109 9.95 0.64 -5.08
C ALA A 109 9.68 0.17 -3.64
N GLY A 110 8.48 0.41 -3.11
CA GLY A 110 8.01 -0.15 -1.84
C GLY A 110 8.12 -1.68 -1.80
N MET A 111 7.57 -2.35 -2.82
CA MET A 111 7.69 -3.81 -2.94
C MET A 111 9.15 -4.29 -3.03
N ILE A 112 10.01 -3.60 -3.79
CA ILE A 112 11.44 -3.92 -3.83
C ILE A 112 12.06 -3.85 -2.44
N THR A 113 11.81 -2.78 -1.68
CA THR A 113 12.36 -2.65 -0.32
C THR A 113 11.84 -3.73 0.62
N PHE A 114 10.59 -4.18 0.45
CA PHE A 114 10.06 -5.31 1.18
C PHE A 114 10.76 -6.63 0.82
N VAL A 115 10.96 -6.91 -0.47
CA VAL A 115 11.72 -8.09 -0.92
C VAL A 115 13.14 -8.09 -0.33
N VAL A 116 13.83 -6.94 -0.36
CA VAL A 116 15.16 -6.82 0.26
C VAL A 116 15.10 -7.09 1.77
N ALA A 117 14.06 -6.65 2.47
CA ALA A 117 13.88 -6.94 3.88
C ALA A 117 13.64 -8.44 4.16
N VAL A 118 12.86 -9.11 3.31
CA VAL A 118 12.62 -10.56 3.39
C VAL A 118 13.92 -11.34 3.15
N LEU A 119 14.65 -11.02 2.08
CA LEU A 119 15.94 -11.66 1.79
C LEU A 119 16.98 -11.40 2.88
N GLY A 120 16.98 -10.19 3.45
CA GLY A 120 17.84 -9.83 4.58
C GLY A 120 17.50 -10.61 5.85
N ALA A 121 16.24 -10.97 6.07
CA ALA A 121 15.81 -11.80 7.19
C ALA A 121 16.29 -13.25 7.05
N TRP A 122 16.21 -13.84 5.84
CA TRP A 122 16.68 -15.19 5.56
C TRP A 122 18.18 -15.38 5.87
N ARG A 123 19.00 -14.38 5.57
CA ARG A 123 20.45 -14.41 5.84
C ARG A 123 20.81 -14.41 7.32
N LYS A 124 19.90 -13.99 8.21
CA LYS A 124 20.12 -13.95 9.66
C LYS A 124 19.59 -15.18 10.40
N THR A 125 18.83 -16.04 9.70
CA THR A 125 18.30 -17.29 10.25
C THR A 125 19.15 -18.51 9.91
N ALA A 126 20.02 -18.39 8.90
CA ALA A 126 21.08 -19.35 8.59
C ALA A 126 22.33 -19.03 9.42
#